data_AF-A0A6N7GJM4-F1
#
_entry.id   AF-A0A6N7GJM4-F1
#
_cell.length_a   1.000
_cell.length_b   1.000
_cell.length_c   1.000
_cell.angle_alpha   90.00
_cell.angle_beta   90.00
_cell.angle_gamma   90.00
#
_symmetry.space_group_name_H-M   'P 1'
#
loop_
_entity.id
_entity.type
_entity.pdbx_description
1 polymer ?
#
loop_
_entity_poly.entity_id
_entity_poly.type
_entity_poly.pdbx_seq_one_letter_code
_entity_poly.pdbx_strand_id
1 'polypeptide(L)'
;MSEPDTQPATGIARRVLRDPRALRAMAHPVRLRIMEELARAGQATATELSEWIGESAANCSWHLRQLAQYGFIEEAGGGTGRQRPWKVVVQSNTFGWPEAAESELAYASDAVTEVVLERELAAYRAWRATRHEEPDAWRDVSFLAQSWDWFTAEELAAFKADFDALIERHLSRERAARADPANRPPGARMVRLVTWVIPD
;
A
#
# COMPACT_ATOMS: atom_id res chain seq x y z
N MET A 1 30.52 5.27 6.27
CA MET A 1 29.41 4.47 6.79
C MET A 1 28.46 5.47 7.40
N SER A 2 27.59 6.06 6.58
CA SER A 2 26.75 7.19 6.99
C SER A 2 25.51 6.65 7.68
N GLU A 3 25.25 7.12 8.89
CA GLU A 3 24.05 6.81 9.66
C GLU A 3 22.79 7.20 8.86
N PRO A 4 21.71 6.40 8.91
CA PRO A 4 20.46 6.78 8.32
C PRO A 4 19.89 7.98 9.09
N ASP A 5 19.78 9.11 8.40
CA ASP A 5 19.15 10.33 8.89
C ASP A 5 17.71 10.00 9.29
N THR A 6 17.49 9.86 10.61
CA THR A 6 16.20 9.45 11.17
C THR A 6 15.44 10.71 11.52
N GLN A 7 14.88 11.34 10.50
CA GLN A 7 13.90 12.40 10.69
C GLN A 7 12.68 11.81 11.43
N PRO A 8 12.14 12.48 12.47
CA PRO A 8 11.05 11.93 13.27
C PRO A 8 9.85 11.59 12.36
N ALA A 9 9.40 10.34 12.41
CA ALA A 9 8.28 9.85 11.62
C ALA A 9 6.94 10.40 12.16
N THR A 10 6.66 11.66 11.89
CA THR A 10 5.30 12.23 11.93
C THR A 10 4.66 12.01 10.56
N GLY A 11 3.60 11.21 10.51
CA GLY A 11 2.94 10.76 9.28
C GLY A 11 2.61 9.27 9.27
N ILE A 12 1.80 8.81 8.30
CA ILE A 12 1.67 7.38 8.02
C ILE A 12 3.09 6.83 7.85
N ALA A 13 3.44 5.74 8.55
CA ALA A 13 4.70 5.03 8.30
C ALA A 13 4.79 4.71 6.80
N ARG A 14 5.56 5.53 6.09
CA ARG A 14 5.74 5.50 4.64
C ARG A 14 7.14 5.00 4.41
N ARG A 15 7.24 3.85 3.77
CA ARG A 15 8.54 3.40 3.31
C ARG A 15 8.92 4.18 2.06
N VAL A 16 9.99 4.97 2.14
CA VAL A 16 10.60 5.59 0.96
C VAL A 16 11.49 4.57 0.27
N LEU A 17 11.12 4.17 -0.94
CA LEU A 17 11.90 3.22 -1.73
C LEU A 17 12.91 3.96 -2.60
N ARG A 18 14.20 3.79 -2.27
CA ARG A 18 15.33 4.39 -3.01
C ARG A 18 16.19 3.36 -3.77
N ASP A 19 15.86 2.07 -3.65
CA ASP A 19 16.54 0.99 -4.38
C ASP A 19 15.69 0.58 -5.60
N PRO A 20 16.20 0.77 -6.84
CA PRO A 20 15.52 0.32 -8.06
C PRO A 20 15.17 -1.17 -8.05
N ARG A 21 15.96 -2.01 -7.37
CA ARG A 21 15.68 -3.45 -7.25
C ARG A 21 14.50 -3.72 -6.33
N ALA A 22 14.39 -2.99 -5.22
CA ALA A 22 13.23 -3.06 -4.32
C ALA A 22 11.94 -2.58 -5.01
N LEU A 23 12.04 -1.53 -5.84
CA LEU A 23 10.92 -1.05 -6.67
C LEU A 23 10.48 -2.11 -7.68
N ARG A 24 11.40 -2.67 -8.47
CA ARG A 24 11.10 -3.77 -9.40
C ARG A 24 10.56 -5.01 -8.68
N ALA A 25 11.03 -5.28 -7.48
CA ALA A 25 10.49 -6.33 -6.62
C ALA A 25 9.07 -6.02 -6.11
N MET A 26 8.59 -4.78 -6.15
CA MET A 26 7.18 -4.47 -5.88
C MET A 26 6.30 -4.52 -7.15
N ALA A 27 6.85 -4.13 -8.31
CA ALA A 27 6.14 -3.91 -9.58
C ALA A 27 5.40 -5.13 -10.18
N HIS A 28 5.35 -6.29 -9.51
CA HIS A 28 4.71 -7.48 -10.06
C HIS A 28 3.29 -7.63 -9.53
N PRO A 29 2.28 -7.82 -10.41
CA PRO A 29 0.87 -7.91 -10.01
C PRO A 29 0.60 -8.92 -8.88
N VAL A 30 1.18 -10.12 -8.96
CA VAL A 30 1.06 -11.15 -7.91
C VAL A 30 1.61 -10.67 -6.57
N ARG A 31 2.70 -9.91 -6.53
CA ARG A 31 3.27 -9.40 -5.27
C ARG A 31 2.42 -8.31 -4.66
N LEU A 32 1.88 -7.42 -5.48
CA LEU A 32 0.88 -6.43 -5.04
C LEU A 32 -0.39 -7.11 -4.51
N ARG A 33 -0.84 -8.19 -5.15
CA ARG A 33 -1.98 -8.97 -4.67
C ARG A 33 -1.70 -9.68 -3.36
N ILE A 34 -0.55 -10.34 -3.22
CA ILE A 34 -0.11 -10.95 -1.95
C ILE A 34 -0.08 -9.92 -0.82
N MET A 35 0.52 -8.75 -1.04
CA MET A 35 0.58 -7.71 -0.01
C MET A 35 -0.81 -7.21 0.40
N GLU A 36 -1.73 -7.05 -0.55
CA GLU A 36 -3.11 -6.68 -0.22
C GLU A 36 -3.80 -7.76 0.61
N GLU A 37 -3.68 -9.05 0.24
CA GLU A 37 -4.31 -10.12 0.98
C GLU A 37 -3.70 -10.28 2.38
N LEU A 38 -2.38 -10.12 2.52
CA LEU A 38 -1.73 -10.07 3.82
C LEU A 38 -2.21 -8.88 4.66
N ALA A 39 -2.38 -7.70 4.06
CA ALA A 39 -2.93 -6.54 4.77
C ALA A 39 -4.39 -6.78 5.21
N ARG A 40 -5.18 -7.46 4.39
CA ARG A 40 -6.57 -7.82 4.69
C ARG A 40 -6.66 -8.89 5.78
N ALA A 41 -5.93 -9.99 5.64
CA ALA A 41 -5.98 -11.12 6.57
C ALA A 41 -5.16 -10.89 7.85
N GLY A 42 -4.26 -9.90 7.86
CA GLY A 42 -3.30 -9.67 8.93
C GLY A 42 -2.05 -10.54 8.78
N GLN A 43 -2.25 -11.85 8.60
CA GLN A 43 -1.19 -12.81 8.26
C GLN A 43 -1.74 -13.94 7.41
N ALA A 44 -0.87 -14.57 6.61
CA ALA A 44 -1.21 -15.79 5.86
C ALA A 44 0.04 -16.59 5.47
N THR A 45 -0.15 -17.88 5.25
CA THR A 45 0.83 -18.82 4.69
C THR A 45 0.84 -18.78 3.18
N ALA A 46 1.87 -19.38 2.56
CA ALA A 46 1.94 -19.51 1.10
C ALA A 46 0.79 -20.36 0.53
N THR A 47 0.29 -21.34 1.29
CA THR A 47 -0.83 -22.19 0.88
C THR A 47 -2.14 -21.40 0.86
N GLU A 48 -2.46 -20.68 1.93
CA GLU A 48 -3.68 -19.85 2.00
C GLU A 48 -3.69 -18.78 0.90
N LEU A 49 -2.56 -18.08 0.71
CA LEU A 49 -2.44 -17.09 -0.36
C LEU A 49 -2.66 -17.70 -1.74
N SER A 50 -2.15 -18.91 -1.97
CA SER A 50 -2.31 -19.59 -3.27
C SER A 50 -3.77 -19.89 -3.61
N GLU A 51 -4.56 -20.25 -2.60
CA GLU A 51 -6.00 -20.47 -2.75
C GLU A 51 -6.76 -19.16 -2.99
N TRP A 52 -6.38 -18.08 -2.30
CA TRP A 52 -7.08 -16.79 -2.42
C TRP A 52 -6.81 -16.07 -3.75
N ILE A 53 -5.62 -16.24 -4.33
CA ILE A 53 -5.20 -15.49 -5.51
C ILE A 53 -5.14 -16.35 -6.79
N GLY A 54 -5.44 -17.64 -6.69
CA GLY A 54 -5.48 -18.56 -7.84
C GLY A 54 -4.09 -18.91 -8.40
N GLU A 55 -3.07 -18.92 -7.54
CA GLU A 55 -1.68 -19.21 -7.89
C GLU A 55 -1.22 -20.55 -7.32
N SER A 56 -0.03 -21.04 -7.68
CA SER A 56 0.54 -22.21 -7.00
C SER A 56 1.22 -21.83 -5.68
N ALA A 57 1.18 -22.70 -4.67
CA ALA A 57 1.89 -22.50 -3.41
C ALA A 57 3.41 -22.33 -3.60
N ALA A 58 3.99 -22.98 -4.62
CA ALA A 58 5.39 -22.81 -4.98
C ALA A 58 5.68 -21.39 -5.52
N ASN A 59 4.81 -20.88 -6.40
CA ASN A 59 4.91 -19.52 -6.92
C ASN A 59 4.74 -18.47 -5.79
N CYS A 60 3.73 -18.64 -4.94
CA CYS A 60 3.52 -17.79 -3.76
C CYS A 60 4.74 -17.79 -2.84
N SER A 61 5.32 -18.96 -2.56
CA SER A 61 6.54 -19.07 -1.75
C SER A 61 7.73 -18.31 -2.34
N TRP A 62 7.88 -18.32 -3.67
CA TRP A 62 8.91 -17.54 -4.34
C TRP A 62 8.68 -16.04 -4.19
N HIS A 63 7.47 -15.56 -4.45
CA HIS A 63 7.09 -14.16 -4.30
C HIS A 63 7.25 -13.65 -2.86
N LEU A 64 6.84 -14.44 -1.87
CA LEU A 64 6.99 -14.10 -0.45
C LEU A 64 8.47 -13.93 -0.07
N ARG A 65 9.35 -14.83 -0.52
CA ARG A 65 10.80 -14.67 -0.28
C ARG A 65 11.36 -13.40 -0.90
N GLN A 66 10.92 -13.03 -2.11
CA GLN A 66 11.33 -11.77 -2.73
C GLN A 66 10.84 -10.56 -1.94
N LEU A 67 9.56 -10.55 -1.53
CA LEU A 67 9.03 -9.47 -0.69
C LEU A 67 9.76 -9.36 0.66
N ALA A 68 10.08 -10.49 1.29
CA ALA A 68 10.80 -10.56 2.55
C ALA A 68 12.27 -10.12 2.42
N GLN A 69 12.94 -10.50 1.33
CA GLN A 69 14.31 -10.08 1.03
C GLN A 69 14.43 -8.55 1.01
N TYR A 70 13.42 -7.87 0.48
CA TYR A 70 13.38 -6.42 0.48
C TYR A 70 12.66 -5.85 1.71
N GLY A 71 12.20 -6.63 2.69
CA GLY A 71 11.59 -6.13 3.93
C GLY A 71 10.17 -5.55 3.78
N PHE A 72 9.42 -5.95 2.75
CA PHE A 72 8.00 -5.58 2.62
C PHE A 72 7.10 -6.41 3.54
N ILE A 73 7.52 -7.63 3.82
CA ILE A 73 6.84 -8.57 4.71
C ILE A 73 7.86 -9.21 5.65
N GLU A 74 7.38 -9.72 6.76
CA GLU A 74 8.16 -10.46 7.74
C GLU A 74 7.40 -11.71 8.20
N GLU A 75 8.12 -12.63 8.84
CA GLU A 75 7.52 -13.82 9.43
C GLU A 75 6.65 -13.42 10.62
N ALA A 76 5.43 -13.94 10.69
CA ALA A 76 4.54 -13.69 11.82
C ALA A 76 4.78 -14.64 13.02
N GLY A 77 5.63 -15.66 12.83
CA GLY A 77 5.93 -16.69 13.84
C GLY A 77 4.95 -17.88 13.80
N GLY A 78 5.24 -18.93 14.56
CA GLY A 78 4.30 -20.05 14.76
C GLY A 78 4.25 -21.12 13.66
N GLY A 79 5.12 -21.09 12.64
CA GLY A 79 5.16 -22.10 11.58
C GLY A 79 6.49 -22.20 10.83
N THR A 80 6.68 -23.27 10.04
CA THR A 80 7.89 -23.52 9.23
C THR A 80 7.56 -23.89 7.78
N GLY A 81 8.53 -23.70 6.87
CA GLY A 81 8.37 -24.09 5.47
C GLY A 81 7.15 -23.44 4.80
N ARG A 82 6.29 -24.27 4.18
CA ARG A 82 5.04 -23.81 3.53
C ARG A 82 3.96 -23.37 4.51
N GLN A 83 4.05 -23.80 5.77
CA GLN A 83 3.13 -23.44 6.85
C GLN A 83 3.61 -22.21 7.63
N ARG A 84 4.68 -21.55 7.16
CA ARG A 84 5.19 -20.32 7.76
C ARG A 84 4.25 -19.14 7.39
N PRO A 85 3.62 -18.49 8.37
CA PRO A 85 2.80 -17.32 8.10
C PRO A 85 3.66 -16.07 7.95
N TRP A 86 3.20 -15.19 7.07
CA TRP A 86 3.81 -13.91 6.75
C TRP A 86 2.85 -12.77 7.07
N LYS A 87 3.37 -11.60 7.39
CA LYS A 87 2.59 -10.35 7.59
C LYS A 87 3.31 -9.17 6.96
N VAL A 88 2.56 -8.12 6.63
CA VAL A 88 3.11 -6.88 6.06
C VAL A 88 3.83 -6.08 7.14
N VAL A 89 5.02 -5.55 6.83
CA VAL A 89 5.79 -4.67 7.74
C VAL A 89 5.29 -3.23 7.65
N VAL A 90 5.01 -2.73 6.44
CA VAL A 90 4.54 -1.36 6.18
C VAL A 90 3.40 -1.38 5.17
N GLN A 91 2.25 -0.82 5.54
CA GLN A 91 1.03 -0.83 4.71
C GLN A 91 0.89 0.39 3.79
N SER A 92 1.86 1.31 3.80
CA SER A 92 1.92 2.48 2.91
C SER A 92 3.32 2.66 2.36
N ASN A 93 3.45 2.66 1.05
CA ASN A 93 4.71 2.96 0.37
C ASN A 93 4.60 4.35 -0.24
N THR A 94 5.67 5.13 -0.14
CA THR A 94 5.85 6.31 -0.98
C THR A 94 6.98 5.97 -1.94
N PHE A 95 6.64 5.92 -3.21
CA PHE A 95 7.63 5.85 -4.27
C PHE A 95 8.32 7.21 -4.27
N GLY A 96 9.61 7.21 -3.91
CA GLY A 96 10.34 8.47 -3.78
C GLY A 96 10.33 9.20 -5.11
N TRP A 97 10.04 10.49 -5.09
CA TRP A 97 10.33 11.35 -6.23
C TRP A 97 11.85 11.41 -6.36
N PRO A 98 12.45 10.92 -7.45
CA PRO A 98 13.90 10.87 -7.60
C PRO A 98 14.48 12.29 -7.59
N GLU A 99 15.65 12.47 -6.97
CA GLU A 99 16.38 13.76 -6.96
C GLU A 99 16.82 14.19 -8.38
N ALA A 100 16.92 13.24 -9.31
CA ALA A 100 17.20 13.49 -10.72
C ALA A 100 16.21 12.72 -11.61
N ALA A 101 15.55 13.46 -12.53
CA ALA A 101 14.52 12.95 -13.43
C ALA A 101 15.01 11.81 -14.37
N GLU A 102 16.31 11.73 -14.65
CA GLU A 102 16.92 10.78 -15.60
C GLU A 102 17.78 9.72 -14.90
N SER A 103 17.28 9.11 -13.82
CA SER A 103 17.98 8.03 -13.12
C SER A 103 17.29 6.68 -13.31
N GLU A 104 18.03 5.57 -13.16
CA GLU A 104 17.42 4.21 -13.13
C GLU A 104 16.33 4.11 -12.05
N LEU A 105 16.47 4.89 -10.97
CA LEU A 105 15.49 5.01 -9.90
C LEU A 105 14.19 5.68 -10.38
N ALA A 106 14.28 6.71 -11.22
CA ALA A 106 13.13 7.38 -11.80
C ALA A 106 12.29 6.40 -12.65
N TYR A 107 12.92 5.73 -13.61
CA TYR A 107 12.24 4.74 -14.45
C TYR A 107 11.61 3.60 -13.65
N ALA A 108 12.32 3.10 -12.62
CA ALA A 108 11.77 2.05 -11.76
C ALA A 108 10.59 2.55 -10.91
N SER A 109 10.61 3.82 -10.48
CA SER A 109 9.52 4.45 -9.74
C SER A 109 8.28 4.63 -10.61
N ASP A 110 8.45 5.12 -11.83
CA ASP A 110 7.36 5.33 -12.79
C ASP A 110 6.69 4.00 -13.15
N ALA A 111 7.49 2.98 -13.49
CA ALA A 111 6.97 1.66 -13.82
C ALA A 111 6.17 1.03 -12.66
N VAL A 112 6.60 1.19 -11.41
CA VAL A 112 5.84 0.72 -10.25
C VAL A 112 4.55 1.52 -10.07
N THR A 113 4.64 2.84 -10.24
CA THR A 113 3.50 3.75 -10.08
C THR A 113 2.39 3.40 -11.07
N GLU A 114 2.73 3.16 -12.34
CA GLU A 114 1.77 2.73 -13.36
C GLU A 114 1.05 1.43 -12.97
N VAL A 115 1.79 0.38 -12.57
CA VAL A 115 1.19 -0.90 -12.17
C VAL A 115 0.27 -0.73 -10.95
N VAL A 116 0.65 0.13 -10.00
CA VAL A 116 -0.21 0.45 -8.85
C VAL A 116 -1.46 1.20 -9.29
N LEU A 117 -1.34 2.24 -10.11
CA LEU A 117 -2.47 3.03 -10.59
C LEU A 117 -3.46 2.18 -11.39
N GLU A 118 -3.00 1.33 -12.30
CA GLU A 118 -3.84 0.41 -13.06
C GLU A 118 -4.67 -0.48 -12.12
N ARG A 119 -4.04 -1.00 -11.07
CA ARG A 119 -4.68 -1.82 -10.05
C ARG A 119 -5.71 -1.05 -9.23
N GLU A 120 -5.38 0.17 -8.81
CA GLU A 120 -6.30 1.03 -8.05
C GLU A 120 -7.53 1.39 -8.87
N LEU A 121 -7.34 1.76 -10.14
CA LEU A 121 -8.42 2.05 -11.07
C LEU A 121 -9.27 0.81 -11.35
N ALA A 122 -8.66 -0.37 -11.48
CA ALA A 122 -9.40 -1.63 -11.63
C ALA A 122 -10.25 -1.94 -10.40
N ALA A 123 -9.71 -1.77 -9.19
CA ALA A 123 -10.46 -1.95 -7.95
C ALA A 123 -11.62 -0.95 -7.81
N TYR A 124 -11.40 0.31 -8.16
CA TYR A 124 -12.44 1.34 -8.20
C TYR A 124 -13.54 0.98 -9.20
N ARG A 125 -13.19 0.56 -10.43
CA ARG A 125 -14.17 0.13 -11.45
C ARG A 125 -14.99 -1.06 -10.97
N ALA A 126 -14.36 -2.05 -10.34
CA ALA A 126 -15.06 -3.21 -9.77
C ALA A 126 -16.07 -2.80 -8.69
N TRP A 127 -15.66 -1.98 -7.72
CA TRP A 127 -16.57 -1.45 -6.70
C TRP A 127 -17.70 -0.63 -7.31
N ARG A 128 -17.40 0.24 -8.29
CA ARG A 128 -18.39 1.06 -9.00
C ARG A 128 -19.46 0.25 -9.70
N ALA A 129 -19.11 -0.93 -10.23
CA ALA A 129 -20.02 -1.83 -10.93
C ALA A 129 -21.02 -2.49 -9.98
N THR A 130 -20.61 -2.79 -8.74
CA THR A 130 -21.45 -3.46 -7.74
C THR A 130 -21.98 -2.51 -6.64
N ARG A 131 -21.69 -1.21 -6.69
CA ARG A 131 -22.02 -0.25 -5.61
C ARG A 131 -23.50 -0.18 -5.20
N HIS A 132 -24.40 -0.60 -6.08
CA HIS A 132 -25.84 -0.63 -5.78
C HIS A 132 -26.23 -1.80 -4.86
N GLU A 133 -25.37 -2.82 -4.78
CA GLU A 133 -25.51 -3.98 -3.88
C GLU A 133 -24.88 -3.72 -2.50
N GLU A 134 -24.04 -2.67 -2.37
CA GLU A 134 -23.45 -2.29 -1.10
C GLU A 134 -24.52 -1.82 -0.10
N PRO A 135 -24.41 -2.13 1.21
CA PRO A 135 -25.30 -1.57 2.22
C PRO A 135 -25.30 -0.04 2.20
N ASP A 136 -26.46 0.58 2.43
CA ASP A 136 -26.63 2.05 2.39
C ASP A 136 -25.61 2.78 3.26
N ALA A 137 -25.36 2.27 4.47
CA ALA A 137 -24.37 2.83 5.39
C ALA A 137 -22.94 2.92 4.80
N TRP A 138 -22.56 2.04 3.87
CA TRP A 138 -21.29 2.11 3.16
C TRP A 138 -21.38 2.93 1.88
N ARG A 139 -22.52 2.87 1.18
CA ARG A 139 -22.73 3.62 -0.05
C ARG A 139 -22.74 5.13 0.21
N ASP A 140 -23.39 5.56 1.28
CA ASP A 140 -23.60 6.98 1.60
C ASP A 140 -22.32 7.71 2.02
N VAL A 141 -21.34 6.97 2.55
CA VAL A 141 -20.04 7.52 3.02
C VAL A 141 -18.89 7.24 2.04
N SER A 142 -19.12 6.47 0.98
CA SER A 142 -18.13 6.23 -0.07
C SER A 142 -18.21 7.33 -1.12
N PHE A 143 -17.09 7.98 -1.44
CA PHE A 143 -17.07 9.14 -2.33
C PHE A 143 -15.91 9.11 -3.34
N LEU A 144 -16.10 9.83 -4.44
CA LEU A 144 -15.06 10.28 -5.35
C LEU A 144 -15.06 11.80 -5.31
N ALA A 145 -13.90 12.41 -5.08
CA ALA A 145 -13.73 13.85 -5.16
C ALA A 145 -12.90 14.19 -6.40
N GLN A 146 -13.36 15.18 -7.18
CA GLN A 146 -12.63 15.79 -8.27
C GLN A 146 -12.79 17.29 -8.12
N SER A 147 -11.69 18.03 -8.18
CA SER A 147 -11.65 19.47 -7.99
C SER A 147 -10.49 20.05 -8.79
N TRP A 148 -10.64 21.31 -9.21
CA TRP A 148 -9.59 22.08 -9.87
C TRP A 148 -9.55 23.46 -9.23
N ASP A 149 -8.35 23.97 -8.99
CA ASP A 149 -8.11 25.31 -8.49
C ASP A 149 -6.69 25.76 -8.85
N TRP A 150 -6.40 27.04 -8.63
CA TRP A 150 -5.10 27.64 -8.90
C TRP A 150 -4.26 27.66 -7.62
N PHE A 151 -3.03 27.17 -7.71
CA PHE A 151 -2.07 27.14 -6.60
C PHE A 151 -0.71 27.66 -7.08
N THR A 152 -0.04 28.47 -6.25
CA THR A 152 1.42 28.56 -6.30
C THR A 152 2.06 27.29 -5.72
N ALA A 153 3.37 27.10 -5.94
CA ALA A 153 4.09 25.97 -5.34
C ALA A 153 4.05 26.01 -3.79
N GLU A 154 4.13 27.21 -3.20
CA GLU A 154 4.02 27.42 -1.75
C GLU A 154 2.62 27.07 -1.22
N GLU A 155 1.57 27.48 -1.94
CA GLU A 155 0.20 27.15 -1.57
C GLU A 155 -0.06 25.64 -1.67
N LEU A 156 0.46 24.98 -2.71
CA LEU A 156 0.34 23.53 -2.88
C LEU A 156 1.11 22.77 -1.79
N ALA A 157 2.28 23.28 -1.38
CA ALA A 157 3.03 22.73 -0.26
C ALA A 157 2.28 22.86 1.08
N ALA A 158 1.63 24.00 1.33
CA ALA A 158 0.78 24.20 2.50
C ALA A 158 -0.42 23.24 2.50
N PHE A 159 -1.12 23.11 1.37
CA PHE A 159 -2.22 22.16 1.20
C PHE A 159 -1.78 20.72 1.46
N LYS A 160 -0.60 20.33 0.94
CA LYS A 160 -0.03 19.00 1.18
C LYS A 160 0.21 18.75 2.67
N ALA A 161 0.72 19.73 3.42
CA ALA A 161 0.94 19.60 4.86
C ALA A 161 -0.37 19.40 5.62
N ASP A 162 -1.42 20.18 5.29
CA ASP A 162 -2.75 20.05 5.88
C ASP A 162 -3.38 18.68 5.56
N PHE A 163 -3.24 18.23 4.31
CA PHE A 163 -3.70 16.91 3.89
C PHE A 163 -2.97 15.79 4.63
N ASP A 164 -1.65 15.84 4.76
CA ASP A 164 -0.88 14.85 5.52
C ASP A 164 -1.33 14.79 7.00
N ALA A 165 -1.60 15.94 7.63
CA ALA A 165 -2.10 16.01 9.00
C ALA A 165 -3.52 15.42 9.15
N LEU A 166 -4.40 15.66 8.16
CA LEU A 166 -5.73 15.05 8.11
C LEU A 166 -5.63 13.52 8.02
N ILE A 167 -4.76 13.03 7.13
CA ILE A 167 -4.56 11.61 6.92
C ILE A 167 -3.95 10.93 8.15
N GLU A 168 -2.96 11.54 8.79
CA GLU A 168 -2.36 11.00 10.01
C GLU A 168 -3.40 10.82 11.13
N ARG A 169 -4.27 11.83 11.30
CA ARG A 169 -5.34 11.82 12.30
C ARG A 169 -6.28 10.62 12.14
N HIS A 170 -6.65 10.26 10.92
CA HIS A 170 -7.68 9.25 10.66
C HIS A 170 -7.14 7.87 10.28
N LEU A 171 -5.96 7.80 9.65
CA LEU A 171 -5.43 6.57 9.06
C LEU A 171 -4.14 6.05 9.70
N SER A 172 -3.42 6.83 10.52
CA SER A 172 -2.14 6.38 11.10
C SER A 172 -2.30 5.82 12.52
N ARG A 173 -3.01 6.53 13.41
CA ARG A 173 -3.06 6.24 14.85
C ARG A 173 -3.41 4.79 15.20
N GLU A 174 -4.44 4.25 14.56
CA GLU A 174 -4.96 2.90 14.84
C GLU A 174 -4.39 1.82 13.91
N ARG A 175 -3.58 2.20 12.92
CA ARG A 175 -3.19 1.29 11.83
C ARG A 175 -2.34 0.13 12.32
N ALA A 176 -1.34 0.43 13.17
CA ALA A 176 -0.45 -0.59 13.71
C ALA A 176 -1.23 -1.61 14.56
N ALA A 177 -2.14 -1.14 15.43
CA ALA A 177 -3.01 -2.02 16.21
C ALA A 177 -3.92 -2.87 15.32
N ARG A 178 -4.58 -2.24 14.33
CA ARG A 178 -5.52 -2.90 13.39
C ARG A 178 -4.85 -3.79 12.34
N ALA A 179 -3.51 -3.85 12.31
CA ALA A 179 -2.80 -4.85 11.52
C ALA A 179 -3.18 -6.26 11.97
N ASP A 180 -3.37 -6.45 13.28
CA ASP A 180 -4.02 -7.64 13.84
C ASP A 180 -5.55 -7.56 13.65
N PRO A 181 -6.18 -8.52 12.97
CA PRO A 181 -7.63 -8.59 12.83
C PRO A 181 -8.39 -8.56 14.16
N ALA A 182 -7.83 -9.09 15.25
CA ALA A 182 -8.47 -9.10 16.56
C ALA A 182 -8.69 -7.69 17.15
N ASN A 183 -7.91 -6.70 16.71
CA ASN A 183 -8.01 -5.31 17.17
C ASN A 183 -8.94 -4.45 16.28
N ARG A 184 -9.58 -5.04 15.26
CA ARG A 184 -10.45 -4.30 14.35
C ARG A 184 -11.85 -4.17 14.97
N PRO A 185 -12.44 -2.96 14.99
CA PRO A 185 -13.80 -2.79 15.48
C PRO A 185 -14.80 -3.67 14.70
N PRO A 186 -15.89 -4.14 15.34
CA PRO A 186 -16.94 -4.87 14.64
C PRO A 186 -17.46 -4.10 13.43
N GLY A 187 -17.60 -4.79 12.30
CA GLY A 187 -18.06 -4.19 11.03
C GLY A 187 -17.01 -3.36 10.29
N ALA A 188 -15.77 -3.24 10.79
CA ALA A 188 -14.71 -2.54 10.07
C ALA A 188 -14.38 -3.24 8.73
N ARG A 189 -14.34 -2.45 7.65
CA ARG A 189 -13.87 -2.89 6.33
C ARG A 189 -12.61 -2.15 5.95
N MET A 190 -11.73 -2.82 5.21
CA MET A 190 -10.58 -2.15 4.59
C MET A 190 -11.08 -1.16 3.54
N VAL A 191 -10.67 0.10 3.65
CA VAL A 191 -10.96 1.16 2.69
C VAL A 191 -9.73 1.46 1.84
N ARG A 192 -9.95 1.88 0.59
CA ARG A 192 -8.88 2.29 -0.33
C ARG A 192 -8.88 3.81 -0.42
N LEU A 193 -7.74 4.43 -0.19
CA LEU A 193 -7.52 5.86 -0.39
C LEU A 193 -6.37 6.02 -1.39
N VAL A 194 -6.67 6.63 -2.53
CA VAL A 194 -5.72 6.98 -3.57
C VAL A 194 -5.98 8.44 -3.90
N THR A 195 -4.93 9.25 -3.90
CA THR A 195 -5.02 10.70 -4.10
C THR A 195 -3.83 11.16 -4.92
N TRP A 196 -4.09 12.08 -5.85
CA TRP A 196 -3.07 12.82 -6.58
C TRP A 196 -3.51 14.28 -6.62
N VAL A 197 -2.54 15.18 -6.46
CA VAL A 197 -2.70 16.61 -6.66
C VAL A 197 -1.47 17.05 -7.44
N ILE A 198 -1.67 17.35 -8.71
CA ILE A 198 -0.61 17.64 -9.69
C ILE A 198 -1.03 18.87 -10.51
N PRO A 199 -0.08 19.66 -11.03
CA PRO A 199 -0.37 20.64 -12.06
C PRO A 199 -0.93 19.98 -13.33
N ASP A 200 -1.71 20.73 -14.11
CA ASP A 200 -2.16 20.33 -15.45
C ASP A 200 -0.99 20.25 -16.46
#